data_AF-A0A817E3A4-F1
#
_entry.id   AF-A0A817E3A4-F1
#
_cell.length_a   1.000
_cell.length_b   1.000
_cell.length_c   1.000
_cell.angle_alpha   90.00
_cell.angle_beta   90.00
_cell.angle_gamma   90.00
#
_symmetry.space_group_name_H-M   'P 1'
#
loop_
_entity.id
_entity.type
_entity.pdbx_description
1 polymer ?
#
loop_
_entity_poly.entity_id
_entity_poly.type
_entity_poly.pdbx_seq_one_letter_code
_entity_poly.pdbx_strand_id
1 'polypeptide(L)'
;MQNSGILVANDANKNRAKTSIPNIYRLGLVNTIVRNLNGRDFFEHMGNFDRCLVNAPCSSTGVIAKDKTVKNFKDEKDIQRCFTA
;
A
#
# COMPACT_ATOMS: atom_id res chain seq x y z
N MET A 1 -0.93 -17.56 -3.31
CA MET A 1 -2.27 -18.20 -3.40
C MET A 1 -2.43 -19.09 -4.65
N GLN A 2 -1.35 -19.49 -5.35
CA GLN A 2 -1.41 -20.34 -6.56
C GLN A 2 -2.49 -19.89 -7.59
N ASN A 3 -2.68 -18.57 -7.77
CA ASN A 3 -3.73 -18.00 -8.64
C ASN A 3 -5.18 -18.44 -8.32
N SER A 4 -5.42 -18.98 -7.13
CA SER A 4 -6.75 -19.31 -6.61
C SER A 4 -7.35 -18.16 -5.79
N GLY A 5 -8.69 -18.06 -5.79
CA GLY A 5 -9.42 -17.00 -5.10
C GLY A 5 -9.25 -15.63 -5.77
N ILE A 6 -9.50 -14.55 -5.03
CA ILE A 6 -9.42 -13.17 -5.52
C ILE A 6 -8.42 -12.40 -4.66
N LEU A 7 -7.51 -11.67 -5.31
CA LEU A 7 -6.64 -10.70 -4.66
C LEU A 7 -7.05 -9.30 -5.07
N VAL A 8 -7.28 -8.40 -4.11
CA VAL A 8 -7.54 -6.99 -4.40
C VAL A 8 -6.35 -6.15 -3.95
N ALA A 9 -5.69 -5.51 -4.89
CA ALA A 9 -4.54 -4.63 -4.67
C ALA A 9 -4.99 -3.16 -4.80
N ASN A 10 -5.01 -2.44 -3.69
CA ASN A 10 -5.41 -1.03 -3.65
C ASN A 10 -4.22 -0.11 -3.34
N ASP A 11 -4.11 1.00 -4.05
CA ASP A 11 -3.21 2.11 -3.69
C ASP A 11 -3.95 3.44 -3.87
N ALA A 12 -3.91 4.33 -2.87
CA ALA A 12 -4.54 5.64 -2.94
C ALA A 12 -3.91 6.56 -4.00
N ASN A 13 -2.66 6.31 -4.41
CA ASN A 13 -1.98 7.04 -5.47
C ASN A 13 -2.17 6.35 -6.83
N LYS A 14 -2.78 7.08 -7.77
CA LYS A 14 -3.11 6.58 -9.12
C LYS A 14 -1.88 6.14 -9.93
N ASN A 15 -0.75 6.83 -9.78
CA ASN A 15 0.46 6.50 -10.53
C ASN A 15 1.06 5.18 -10.00
N ARG A 16 1.14 5.01 -8.67
CA ARG A 16 1.64 3.77 -8.06
C ARG A 16 0.73 2.57 -8.34
N ALA A 17 -0.59 2.77 -8.31
CA ALA A 17 -1.55 1.74 -8.70
C ALA A 17 -1.29 1.24 -10.13
N LYS A 18 -1.06 2.15 -11.08
CA LYS A 18 -0.72 1.81 -12.47
C LYS A 18 0.61 1.05 -12.58
N THR A 19 1.64 1.43 -11.81
CA THR A 19 2.94 0.75 -11.80
C THR A 19 2.85 -0.70 -11.30
N SER A 20 1.80 -1.06 -10.56
CA SER A 20 1.59 -2.44 -10.12
C SER A 20 1.13 -3.36 -11.25
N ILE A 21 0.49 -2.82 -12.29
CA ILE A 21 -0.08 -3.60 -13.41
C ILE A 21 1.02 -4.38 -14.18
N PRO A 22 2.14 -3.76 -14.63
CA PRO A 22 3.23 -4.51 -15.27
C PRO A 22 3.80 -5.62 -14.39
N ASN A 23 3.88 -5.41 -13.08
CA ASN A 23 4.38 -6.42 -12.15
C ASN A 23 3.43 -7.63 -12.05
N ILE A 24 2.12 -7.38 -12.01
CA ILE A 24 1.09 -8.43 -12.01
C ILE A 24 1.21 -9.28 -13.29
N TYR A 25 1.34 -8.63 -14.46
CA TYR A 25 1.54 -9.35 -15.72
C TYR A 25 2.85 -10.13 -15.76
N ARG A 26 3.96 -9.50 -15.35
CA ARG A 26 5.28 -10.14 -15.33
C ARG A 26 5.34 -11.36 -14.40
N LEU A 27 4.56 -11.34 -13.31
CA LEU A 27 4.47 -12.43 -12.34
C LEU A 27 3.41 -13.48 -12.70
N GLY A 28 2.64 -13.29 -13.80
CA GLY A 28 1.60 -14.23 -14.23
C GLY A 28 0.42 -14.32 -13.25
N LEU A 29 0.13 -13.24 -12.54
CA LEU A 29 -1.01 -13.17 -11.62
C LEU A 29 -2.29 -12.91 -12.42
N VAL A 30 -3.21 -13.88 -12.42
CA VAL A 30 -4.46 -13.82 -13.19
C VAL A 30 -5.69 -13.44 -12.37
N ASN A 31 -5.56 -13.48 -11.04
CA ASN A 31 -6.67 -13.31 -10.11
C ASN A 31 -6.59 -12.01 -9.28
N THR A 32 -5.92 -10.98 -9.81
CA THR A 32 -5.67 -9.72 -9.10
C THR A 32 -6.49 -8.56 -9.68
N ILE A 33 -7.23 -7.86 -8.82
CA ILE A 33 -7.97 -6.64 -9.15
C ILE A 33 -7.18 -5.44 -8.61
N VAL A 34 -6.85 -4.48 -9.48
CA VAL A 34 -6.18 -3.24 -9.07
C VAL A 34 -7.20 -2.13 -8.85
N ARG A 35 -7.14 -1.46 -7.70
CA ARG A 35 -8.01 -0.34 -7.33
C ARG A 35 -7.21 0.88 -6.93
N ASN A 36 -7.85 2.04 -7.08
CA ASN A 36 -7.34 3.32 -6.63
C ASN A 36 -8.42 4.00 -5.79
N LEU A 37 -8.39 3.74 -4.49
CA LEU A 37 -9.34 4.28 -3.50
C LEU A 37 -8.58 4.67 -2.24
N ASN A 38 -9.14 5.62 -1.48
CA ASN A 38 -8.69 5.87 -0.11
C ASN A 38 -8.98 4.63 0.75
N GLY A 39 -8.01 4.20 1.56
CA GLY A 39 -8.15 3.03 2.41
C GLY A 39 -9.28 3.14 3.44
N ARG A 40 -9.64 4.36 3.84
CA ARG A 40 -10.76 4.63 4.76
C ARG A 40 -12.12 4.32 4.14
N ASP A 41 -12.29 4.67 2.86
CA ASP A 41 -13.55 4.51 2.14
C ASP A 41 -13.66 3.11 1.50
N PHE A 42 -12.59 2.31 1.60
CA PHE A 42 -12.48 1.04 0.91
C PHE A 42 -13.55 0.03 1.33
N PHE A 43 -13.86 -0.03 2.63
CA PHE A 43 -14.85 -0.95 3.18
C PHE A 43 -16.28 -0.67 2.72
N GLU A 44 -16.61 0.59 2.40
CA GLU A 44 -17.94 0.95 1.89
C GLU A 44 -18.15 0.47 0.45
N HIS A 45 -17.06 0.36 -0.33
CA HIS A 45 -17.11 0.00 -1.75
C HIS A 45 -16.86 -1.49 -1.99
N MET A 46 -16.06 -2.12 -1.14
CA MET A 46 -15.74 -3.55 -1.16
C MET A 46 -15.53 -4.02 0.28
N GLY A 47 -16.51 -4.73 0.82
CA GLY A 47 -16.44 -5.41 2.12
C GLY A 47 -16.17 -6.91 1.99
N ASN A 48 -16.18 -7.61 3.13
CA ASN A 48 -16.13 -9.08 3.23
C ASN A 48 -14.85 -9.74 2.69
N PHE A 49 -13.68 -9.32 3.17
CA PHE A 49 -12.43 -10.04 2.93
C PHE A 49 -12.18 -11.08 4.01
N ASP A 50 -11.71 -12.27 3.63
CA ASP A 50 -11.27 -13.28 4.60
C ASP A 50 -10.05 -12.81 5.41
N ARG A 51 -9.17 -12.03 4.76
CA ARG A 51 -7.94 -11.46 5.33
C ARG A 51 -7.59 -10.16 4.64
N CYS A 52 -7.03 -9.21 5.38
CA CYS A 52 -6.52 -7.95 4.84
C CYS A 52 -5.04 -7.75 5.22
N LEU A 53 -4.27 -7.18 4.28
CA LEU A 53 -2.92 -6.70 4.53
C LEU A 53 -2.92 -5.20 4.37
N VAL A 54 -2.68 -4.48 5.47
CA VAL A 54 -2.65 -3.01 5.48
C VAL A 54 -1.21 -2.54 5.54
N ASN A 55 -0.74 -1.95 4.45
CA ASN A 55 0.51 -1.22 4.44
C ASN A 55 0.25 0.24 4.81
N ALA A 56 0.26 0.54 6.11
CA ALA A 56 -0.03 1.88 6.60
C ALA A 56 1.10 2.87 6.26
N PRO A 57 0.79 4.13 5.90
CA PRO A 57 1.81 5.16 5.78
C PRO A 57 2.49 5.36 7.13
N CYS A 58 3.81 5.24 7.16
CA CYS A 58 4.61 5.38 8.37
C CYS A 58 5.66 6.47 8.21
N SER A 59 6.30 6.86 9.31
CA SER A 59 7.35 7.89 9.34
C SER A 59 8.58 7.49 8.52
N SER A 60 8.69 6.21 8.13
CA SER A 60 9.73 5.66 7.27
C SER A 60 11.13 5.76 7.87
N THR A 61 11.26 5.89 9.19
CA THR A 61 12.55 5.93 9.89
C THR A 61 13.36 4.63 9.72
N GLY A 62 12.69 3.50 9.47
CA GLY A 62 13.36 2.21 9.23
C GLY A 62 14.09 2.08 7.89
N VAL A 63 13.94 3.02 6.95
CA VAL A 63 14.59 2.93 5.62
C VAL A 63 15.91 3.69 5.52
N ILE A 64 16.49 4.14 6.63
CA ILE A 64 17.77 4.91 6.67
C ILE A 64 18.91 4.23 5.89
N ALA A 65 18.97 2.89 5.92
CA ALA A 65 19.99 2.14 5.19
C ALA A 65 19.88 2.32 3.66
N LYS A 66 18.65 2.53 3.15
CA LYS A 66 18.37 2.76 1.72
C LYS A 66 18.40 4.25 1.38
N ASP A 67 17.87 5.10 2.25
CA ASP A 67 17.81 6.54 2.08
C ASP A 67 18.36 7.26 3.33
N LYS A 68 19.59 7.74 3.23
CA LYS A 68 20.29 8.42 4.34
C LYS A 68 19.68 9.79 4.67
N THR A 69 18.89 10.39 3.77
CA THR A 69 18.28 11.71 3.99
C THR A 69 17.27 11.68 5.13
N VAL A 70 16.68 10.50 5.40
CA VAL A 70 15.75 10.25 6.51
C VAL A 70 16.36 10.69 7.86
N LYS A 71 17.67 10.55 8.05
CA LYS A 71 18.36 10.98 9.27
C LYS A 71 18.26 12.49 9.51
N ASN A 72 18.17 13.28 8.45
CA ASN A 72 18.20 14.74 8.52
C ASN A 72 16.81 15.37 8.44
N PHE A 73 15.86 14.72 7.76
CA PHE A 73 14.55 15.31 7.46
C PHE A 73 13.40 14.77 8.31
N LYS A 74 13.58 13.68 9.06
CA LYS A 74 12.53 13.14 9.93
C LYS A 74 12.71 13.60 11.36
N ASP A 75 11.67 14.21 11.89
CA ASP A 75 11.59 14.68 13.27
C ASP A 75 10.45 14.00 14.05
N GLU A 76 10.28 14.40 15.31
CA GLU A 76 9.24 13.86 16.18
C GLU A 76 7.82 14.22 15.70
N LYS A 77 7.65 15.37 15.02
CA LYS A 77 6.36 15.79 14.47
C LYS A 77 5.92 14.88 13.32
N ASP A 78 6.85 14.45 12.47
CA ASP A 78 6.59 13.48 11.42
C ASP A 78 6.15 12.12 11.99
N ILE A 79 6.75 11.70 13.11
CA ILE A 79 6.36 10.46 13.80
C ILE A 79 4.96 10.60 14.39
N GLN A 80 4.68 11.70 15.09
CA GLN A 80 3.37 11.95 15.70
C GLN A 80 2.26 11.98 14.65
N ARG A 81 2.52 12.60 13.49
CA ARG A 81 1.56 12.69 12.40
C ARG A 81 1.11 11.32 11.89
N CYS A 82 1.98 10.31 11.88
CA CYS A 82 1.61 8.96 11.45
C CYS A 82 0.65 8.25 12.42
N PHE A 83 0.60 8.66 13.69
CA PHE A 83 -0.33 8.13 14.68
C PHE A 83 -1.68 8.87 14.68
N THR A 84 -1.66 10.18 14.45
CA THR A 84 -2.85 11.03 14.57
C THR A 84 -3.59 11.32 13.26
N ALA A 85 -3.02 10.94 12.11
CA ALA A 85 -3.56 11.26 10.79
C ALA A 85 -4.79 10.43 10.42
#